data_AF-A0AAD6AH79-F1
#
_entry.id   AF-A0AAD6AH79-F1
#
_cell.length_a   1.000
_cell.length_b   1.000
_cell.length_c   1.000
_cell.angle_alpha   90.00
_cell.angle_beta   90.00
_cell.angle_gamma   90.00
#
_symmetry.space_group_name_H-M   'P 1'
#
loop_
_entity.id
_entity.type
_entity.pdbx_description
1 polymer ?
#
loop_
_entity_poly.entity_id
_entity_poly.type
_entity_poly.pdbx_seq_one_letter_code
_entity_poly.pdbx_strand_id
1 'polypeptide(L)'
;MISELWCNLCQFTKLHQEPWIGRLELEDAGRWVEHILLLAIGGICYQAFYQRVLSTATDAQAKITCYVAAEQWLHLPASEKLILMAVKVSVVLCGTAGAGLAMTTSSVHLLWIISADVLYCMMAPQVICIFYLSRWVNYLGACFGFVLALLLRVLVGEPVIGLPDLMPLPWDKIQDDGTRYRLFPFRTAILLITLGTIFLVSRLAECLFEKRKLGSEDETDAHVRR
;
A
#
# COMPACT_ATOMS: atom_id res chain seq x y z
N MET A 1 43.04 13.83 30.54
CA MET A 1 43.38 13.42 29.16
C MET A 1 42.16 12.91 28.39
N ILE A 2 41.44 11.88 28.86
CA ILE A 2 40.25 11.36 28.16
C ILE A 2 39.08 12.36 28.16
N SER A 3 38.85 13.09 29.26
CA SER A 3 37.77 14.09 29.36
C SER A 3 37.93 15.26 28.38
N GLU A 4 39.16 15.75 28.20
CA GLU A 4 39.45 16.85 27.27
C GLU A 4 39.38 16.41 25.81
N LEU A 5 39.81 15.18 25.52
CA LEU A 5 39.64 14.59 24.18
C LEU A 5 38.17 14.48 23.80
N TRP A 6 37.31 14.05 24.73
CA TRP A 6 35.86 14.02 24.54
C TRP A 6 35.25 15.41 24.36
N CYS A 7 35.70 16.41 25.13
CA CYS A 7 35.21 17.78 25.00
C CYS A 7 35.56 18.39 23.64
N ASN A 8 36.80 18.19 23.18
CA ASN A 8 37.29 18.66 21.89
C ASN A 8 36.60 17.95 20.72
N LEU A 9 36.33 16.64 20.83
CA LEU A 9 35.52 15.91 19.84
C LEU A 9 34.09 16.45 19.78
N CYS A 10 33.43 16.66 20.93
CA CYS A 10 32.08 17.21 20.96
C CYS A 10 32.00 18.63 20.38
N GLN A 11 33.02 19.47 20.60
CA GLN A 11 33.10 20.80 19.99
C GLN A 11 33.35 20.72 18.48
N PHE A 12 34.23 19.83 18.04
CA PHE A 12 34.52 19.60 16.63
C PHE A 12 33.28 19.16 15.86
N THR A 13 32.50 18.22 16.41
CA THR A 13 31.26 17.73 15.80
C THR A 13 30.21 18.84 15.68
N LYS A 14 30.05 19.70 16.71
CA LYS A 14 29.11 20.84 16.67
C LYS A 14 29.47 21.91 15.63
N LEU A 15 30.75 22.03 15.28
CA LEU A 15 31.21 23.04 14.32
C LEU A 15 31.00 22.61 12.86
N HIS A 16 31.00 21.30 12.59
CA HIS A 16 30.91 20.73 11.23
C HIS A 16 29.58 20.05 10.94
N GLN A 17 28.80 19.69 11.96
CA GLN A 17 27.46 19.12 11.81
C GLN A 17 26.48 19.91 12.67
N GLU A 18 25.46 20.46 12.01
CA GLU A 18 24.22 20.88 12.65
C GLU A 18 23.71 19.72 13.55
N PRO A 19 23.15 20.00 14.74
CA PRO A 19 22.57 18.95 15.58
C PRO A 19 21.58 18.12 14.76
N TRP A 20 21.88 16.84 14.51
CA TRP A 20 20.98 15.94 13.78
C TRP A 20 19.65 15.73 14.53
N ILE A 21 19.63 16.04 15.82
CA ILE A 21 18.43 16.08 16.65
C ILE A 21 17.66 17.36 16.27
N GLY A 22 16.72 17.23 15.34
CA GLY A 22 15.74 18.28 15.08
C GLY A 22 14.85 18.51 16.31
N ARG A 23 14.19 19.67 16.38
CA ARG A 23 13.18 19.92 17.42
C ARG A 23 11.84 19.31 16.98
N LEU A 24 11.25 18.45 17.81
CA LEU A 24 9.88 18.00 17.60
C LEU A 24 8.91 19.14 17.94
N GLU A 25 8.35 19.76 16.92
CA GLU A 25 7.23 20.68 17.10
C GLU A 25 5.91 19.90 17.12
N LEU A 26 5.03 20.24 18.06
CA LEU A 26 3.71 19.60 18.21
C LEU A 26 2.85 19.73 16.93
N GLU A 27 3.10 20.78 16.14
CA GLU A 27 2.42 21.02 14.87
C GLU A 27 2.73 19.93 13.82
N ASP A 28 3.93 19.33 13.87
CA ASP A 28 4.38 18.29 12.94
C ASP A 28 4.10 16.87 13.43
N ALA A 29 3.48 16.71 14.61
CA ALA A 29 3.27 15.40 15.22
C ALA A 29 2.51 14.43 14.30
N GLY A 30 1.52 14.92 13.54
CA GLY A 30 0.75 14.11 12.58
C GLY A 30 1.64 13.52 11.47
N ARG A 31 2.60 14.30 10.96
CA ARG A 31 3.56 13.85 9.95
C ARG A 31 4.50 12.79 10.50
N TRP A 32 5.03 13.01 11.70
CA TRP A 32 5.91 12.06 12.35
C TRP A 32 5.20 10.73 12.60
N VAL A 33 3.98 10.78 13.11
CA VAL A 33 3.13 9.59 13.31
C VAL A 33 2.91 8.87 11.99
N GLU A 34 2.57 9.58 10.91
CA GLU A 34 2.38 8.97 9.61
C GLU A 34 3.65 8.29 9.07
N HIS A 35 4.82 8.94 9.18
CA HIS A 35 6.09 8.35 8.74
C HIS A 35 6.46 7.12 9.57
N ILE A 36 6.25 7.17 10.88
CA ILE A 36 6.47 6.03 11.78
C ILE A 36 5.52 4.88 11.42
N LEU A 37 4.24 5.16 11.19
CA LEU A 37 3.26 4.15 10.80
C LEU A 37 3.59 3.53 9.43
N LEU A 38 4.00 4.34 8.47
CA LEU A 38 4.43 3.89 7.15
C LEU A 38 5.66 2.99 7.24
N LEU A 39 6.66 3.37 8.05
CA LEU A 39 7.84 2.55 8.33
C LEU A 39 7.48 1.22 8.99
N ALA A 40 6.69 1.27 10.06
CA ALA A 40 6.35 0.11 10.87
C ALA A 40 5.42 -0.85 10.11
N ILE A 41 4.24 -0.37 9.70
CA ILE A 41 3.21 -1.20 9.07
C ILE A 41 3.62 -1.57 7.65
N GLY A 42 4.21 -0.65 6.88
CA GLY A 42 4.71 -0.96 5.53
C GLY A 42 5.76 -2.07 5.56
N GLY A 43 6.71 -2.01 6.51
CA GLY A 43 7.71 -3.04 6.71
C GLY A 43 7.11 -4.40 7.12
N ILE A 44 6.18 -4.42 8.08
CA ILE A 44 5.53 -5.66 8.54
C ILE A 44 4.75 -6.32 7.40
N CYS A 45 3.99 -5.54 6.62
CA CYS A 45 3.19 -6.09 5.52
C CYS A 45 4.08 -6.65 4.40
N TYR A 46 5.17 -5.94 4.08
CA TYR A 46 6.18 -6.43 3.15
C TYR A 46 6.75 -7.77 3.63
N GLN A 47 7.21 -7.86 4.88
CA GLN A 47 7.78 -9.09 5.42
C GLN A 47 6.79 -10.26 5.42
N ALA A 48 5.56 -10.06 5.88
CA ALA A 48 4.54 -11.10 5.92
C ALA A 48 4.18 -11.62 4.51
N PHE A 49 4.16 -10.74 3.51
CA PHE A 49 3.94 -11.13 2.12
C PHE A 49 5.05 -12.04 1.59
N TYR A 50 6.33 -11.63 1.71
CA TYR A 50 7.46 -12.44 1.25
C TYR A 50 7.54 -13.79 1.94
N GLN A 51 7.33 -13.82 3.26
CA GLN A 51 7.33 -15.08 4.01
C GLN A 51 6.25 -16.03 3.50
N ARG A 52 5.04 -15.54 3.23
CA ARG A 52 3.95 -16.37 2.70
C ARG A 52 4.30 -16.93 1.32
N VAL A 53 4.80 -16.10 0.43
CA VAL A 53 5.20 -16.52 -0.93
C VAL A 53 6.30 -17.58 -0.87
N LEU A 54 7.33 -17.36 -0.03
CA LEU A 54 8.45 -18.29 0.12
C LEU A 54 8.08 -19.59 0.86
N SER A 55 7.03 -19.59 1.68
CA SER A 55 6.56 -20.77 2.41
C SER A 55 5.73 -21.76 1.58
N THR A 56 5.35 -21.37 0.35
CA THR A 56 4.59 -22.26 -0.53
C THR A 56 5.46 -23.45 -0.99
N ALA A 57 4.86 -24.65 -0.99
CA ALA A 57 5.58 -25.91 -1.26
C ALA A 57 6.01 -26.09 -2.73
N THR A 58 5.48 -25.28 -3.64
CA THR A 58 5.74 -25.42 -5.08
C THR A 58 5.95 -24.06 -5.71
N ASP A 59 6.98 -23.94 -6.55
CA ASP A 59 7.30 -22.69 -7.25
C ASP A 59 6.19 -22.25 -8.21
N ALA A 60 5.44 -23.20 -8.78
CA ALA A 60 4.25 -22.91 -9.58
C ALA A 60 3.15 -22.22 -8.75
N GLN A 61 2.88 -22.70 -7.53
CA GLN A 61 1.89 -22.07 -6.65
C GLN A 61 2.33 -20.69 -6.15
N ALA A 62 3.62 -20.52 -5.84
CA ALA A 62 4.19 -19.21 -5.49
C ALA A 62 3.96 -18.19 -6.62
N LYS A 63 4.30 -18.58 -7.85
CA LYS A 63 4.17 -17.75 -9.05
C LYS A 63 2.71 -17.40 -9.34
N ILE A 64 1.82 -18.39 -9.30
CA ILE A 64 0.38 -18.19 -9.49
C ILE A 64 -0.19 -17.23 -8.44
N THR A 65 0.18 -17.39 -7.16
CA THR A 65 -0.30 -16.51 -6.08
C THR A 65 0.10 -15.05 -6.31
N CYS A 66 1.33 -14.80 -6.78
CA CYS A 66 1.80 -13.45 -7.11
C CYS A 66 1.15 -12.88 -8.39
N TYR A 67 0.78 -13.73 -9.34
CA TYR A 67 0.20 -13.32 -10.63
C TYR A 67 -1.31 -13.14 -10.62
N VAL A 68 -2.02 -14.03 -9.92
CA VAL A 68 -3.48 -13.94 -9.73
C VAL A 68 -3.83 -12.73 -8.85
N ALA A 69 -2.91 -12.27 -7.99
CA ALA A 69 -3.05 -11.02 -7.26
C ALA A 69 -2.84 -9.76 -8.13
N ALA A 70 -2.14 -9.88 -9.27
CA ALA A 70 -1.86 -8.75 -10.16
C ALA A 70 -3.04 -8.46 -11.11
N GLU A 71 -3.74 -9.49 -11.59
CA GLU A 71 -4.99 -9.32 -12.32
C GLU A 71 -5.90 -10.54 -12.11
N GLN A 72 -7.00 -10.32 -11.39
CA GLN A 72 -8.16 -11.22 -11.28
C GLN A 72 -8.92 -11.41 -12.63
N TRP A 73 -8.28 -11.13 -13.76
CA TRP A 73 -8.91 -11.06 -15.08
C TRP A 73 -8.54 -12.19 -16.03
N LEU A 74 -7.49 -12.98 -15.76
CA LEU A 74 -7.06 -14.02 -16.71
C LEU A 74 -7.70 -15.38 -16.37
N HIS A 75 -8.95 -15.55 -16.76
CA HIS A 75 -9.57 -16.86 -16.96
C HIS A 75 -8.98 -17.58 -18.19
N LEU A 76 -7.65 -17.59 -18.35
CA LEU A 76 -7.01 -18.42 -19.37
C LEU A 76 -6.64 -19.76 -18.72
N PRO A 77 -6.95 -20.90 -19.37
CA PRO A 77 -6.32 -22.17 -19.06
C PRO A 77 -4.84 -22.07 -19.46
N ALA A 78 -4.05 -21.41 -18.62
CA ALA A 78 -2.67 -21.08 -18.91
C ALA A 78 -1.78 -22.28 -18.59
N SER A 79 -1.14 -22.84 -19.62
CA SER A 79 -0.10 -23.86 -19.46
C SER A 79 0.98 -23.35 -18.50
N GLU A 80 1.51 -24.21 -17.62
CA GLU A 80 2.56 -23.87 -16.65
C GLU A 80 3.75 -23.13 -17.31
N LYS A 81 4.09 -23.51 -18.54
CA LYS A 81 5.15 -22.88 -19.34
C LYS A 81 4.85 -21.40 -19.66
N LEU A 82 3.59 -21.08 -19.95
CA LEU A 82 3.15 -19.71 -20.25
C LEU A 82 3.22 -18.83 -18.99
N ILE A 83 2.80 -19.36 -17.84
CA ILE A 83 2.87 -18.65 -16.55
C ILE A 83 4.33 -18.38 -16.19
N LEU A 84 5.22 -19.36 -16.33
CA LEU A 84 6.65 -19.18 -16.06
C LEU A 84 7.30 -18.18 -17.02
N MET A 85 6.91 -18.17 -18.30
CA MET A 85 7.38 -17.18 -19.26
C MET A 85 6.90 -15.77 -18.89
N ALA A 86 5.62 -15.62 -18.54
CA ALA A 86 5.06 -14.35 -18.07
C ALA A 86 5.82 -13.82 -16.84
N VAL A 87 6.06 -14.67 -15.83
CA VAL A 87 6.89 -14.36 -14.64
C VAL A 87 8.24 -13.79 -15.02
N LYS A 88 8.97 -14.46 -15.90
CA LYS A 88 10.30 -14.02 -16.32
C LYS A 88 10.24 -12.69 -17.07
N VAL A 89 9.29 -12.54 -17.99
CA VAL A 89 9.12 -11.31 -18.76
C VAL A 89 8.77 -10.14 -17.85
N SER A 90 7.84 -10.29 -16.89
CA SER A 90 7.51 -9.19 -15.98
C SER A 90 8.68 -8.81 -15.07
N VAL A 91 9.45 -9.77 -14.57
CA VAL A 91 10.61 -9.48 -13.72
C VAL A 91 11.64 -8.68 -14.49
N VAL A 92 11.89 -9.03 -15.75
CA VAL A 92 12.80 -8.28 -16.62
C VAL A 92 12.25 -6.89 -16.94
N LEU A 93 10.96 -6.77 -17.26
CA LEU A 93 10.32 -5.48 -17.55
C LEU A 93 10.30 -4.55 -16.32
N CYS A 94 9.83 -5.05 -15.17
CA CYS A 94 9.81 -4.29 -13.91
C CYS A 94 11.23 -3.92 -13.46
N GLY A 95 12.19 -4.84 -13.59
CA GLY A 95 13.58 -4.59 -13.23
C GLY A 95 14.24 -3.52 -14.10
N THR A 96 14.04 -3.59 -15.42
CA THR A 96 14.58 -2.58 -16.35
C THR A 96 13.92 -1.22 -16.17
N ALA A 97 12.59 -1.18 -15.96
CA ALA A 97 11.88 0.06 -15.65
C ALA A 97 12.35 0.67 -14.31
N GLY A 98 12.47 -0.15 -13.26
CA GLY A 98 12.97 0.29 -11.95
C GLY A 98 14.41 0.79 -12.01
N ALA A 99 15.29 0.10 -12.74
CA ALA A 99 16.66 0.55 -12.98
C ALA A 99 16.71 1.89 -13.74
N GLY A 100 15.87 2.04 -14.77
CA GLY A 100 15.73 3.30 -15.51
C GLY A 100 15.31 4.46 -14.60
N LEU A 101 14.26 4.25 -13.79
CA LEU A 101 13.78 5.24 -12.81
C LEU A 101 14.84 5.57 -11.76
N ALA A 102 15.61 4.58 -11.29
CA ALA A 102 16.69 4.80 -10.34
C ALA A 102 17.81 5.66 -10.92
N MET A 103 18.11 5.52 -12.22
CA MET A 103 19.14 6.32 -12.90
C MET A 103 18.69 7.77 -13.15
N THR A 104 17.39 8.02 -13.32
CA THR A 104 16.85 9.37 -13.58
C THR A 104 16.50 10.14 -12.32
N THR A 105 16.39 9.47 -11.16
CA THR A 105 15.92 10.10 -9.92
C THR A 105 17.08 10.64 -9.08
N SER A 106 16.99 11.90 -8.67
CA SER A 106 18.04 12.55 -7.87
C SER A 106 18.04 12.15 -6.38
N SER A 107 17.00 11.45 -5.91
CA SER A 107 16.82 11.06 -4.50
C SER A 107 16.33 9.62 -4.35
N VAL A 108 17.20 8.75 -3.82
CA VAL A 108 16.85 7.37 -3.44
C VAL A 108 15.80 7.33 -2.33
N HIS A 109 15.82 8.33 -1.43
CA HIS A 109 14.87 8.44 -0.33
C HIS A 109 13.43 8.62 -0.84
N LEU A 110 13.24 9.36 -1.92
CA LEU A 110 11.94 9.54 -2.54
C LEU A 110 11.38 8.24 -3.11
N LEU A 111 12.20 7.49 -3.85
CA LEU A 111 11.81 6.17 -4.38
C LEU A 111 11.39 5.22 -3.25
N TRP A 112 12.14 5.25 -2.15
CA TRP A 112 11.84 4.45 -0.97
C TRP A 112 10.51 4.87 -0.32
N ILE A 113 10.26 6.18 -0.14
CA ILE A 113 8.99 6.68 0.42
C ILE A 113 7.81 6.29 -0.48
N ILE A 114 7.93 6.48 -1.80
CA ILE A 114 6.87 6.15 -2.76
C ILE A 114 6.56 4.65 -2.70
N SER A 115 7.59 3.80 -2.71
CA SER A 115 7.40 2.35 -2.61
C SER A 115 6.73 1.96 -1.30
N ALA A 116 7.17 2.54 -0.17
CA ALA A 116 6.61 2.23 1.13
C ALA A 116 5.17 2.72 1.28
N ASP A 117 4.84 3.86 0.68
CA ASP A 117 3.49 4.40 0.65
C ASP A 117 2.51 3.52 -0.16
N VAL A 118 2.92 2.98 -1.31
CA VAL A 118 2.11 2.00 -2.06
C VAL A 118 1.84 0.76 -1.20
N LEU A 119 2.87 0.23 -0.56
CA LEU A 119 2.72 -0.94 0.33
C LEU A 119 1.81 -0.63 1.53
N TYR A 120 1.96 0.55 2.11
CA TYR A 120 1.16 0.98 3.25
C TYR A 120 -0.31 1.20 2.85
N CYS A 121 -0.59 2.03 1.86
CA CYS A 121 -1.96 2.39 1.50
C CYS A 121 -2.74 1.24 0.84
N MET A 122 -2.07 0.38 0.08
CA MET A 122 -2.75 -0.63 -0.77
C MET A 122 -2.59 -2.05 -0.26
N MET A 123 -1.37 -2.48 0.11
CA MET A 123 -1.16 -3.86 0.58
C MET A 123 -1.56 -4.05 2.03
N ALA A 124 -1.25 -3.11 2.92
CA ALA A 124 -1.55 -3.28 4.33
C ALA A 124 -3.03 -3.55 4.64
N PRO A 125 -4.02 -2.83 4.10
CA PRO A 125 -5.43 -3.14 4.37
C PRO A 125 -5.82 -4.55 3.88
N GLN A 126 -5.27 -5.00 2.73
CA GLN A 126 -5.51 -6.35 2.21
C GLN A 126 -4.94 -7.43 3.14
N VAL A 127 -3.69 -7.25 3.56
CA VAL A 127 -2.99 -8.17 4.46
C VAL A 127 -3.71 -8.23 5.81
N ILE A 128 -4.07 -7.09 6.39
CA ILE A 128 -4.82 -7.01 7.65
C ILE A 128 -6.15 -7.75 7.51
N CYS A 129 -6.91 -7.52 6.44
CA CYS A 129 -8.16 -8.20 6.19
C CYS A 129 -7.99 -9.72 6.05
N ILE A 130 -6.98 -10.19 5.32
CA ILE A 130 -6.71 -11.62 5.14
C ILE A 130 -6.29 -12.31 6.45
N PHE A 131 -5.53 -11.64 7.33
CA PHE A 131 -5.07 -12.25 8.57
C PHE A 131 -6.13 -12.23 9.68
N TYR A 132 -6.81 -11.10 9.87
CA TYR A 132 -7.69 -10.90 11.02
C TYR A 132 -9.17 -11.06 10.70
N LEU A 133 -9.56 -10.83 9.44
CA LEU A 133 -10.95 -10.75 9.02
C LEU A 133 -11.27 -11.69 7.84
N SER A 134 -10.50 -12.77 7.64
CA SER A 134 -10.67 -13.68 6.49
C SER A 134 -12.07 -14.27 6.37
N ARG A 135 -12.70 -14.58 7.50
CA ARG A 135 -14.09 -15.06 7.55
C ARG A 135 -15.10 -14.01 7.09
N TRP A 136 -14.70 -12.75 7.18
CA TRP A 136 -15.53 -11.58 6.99
C TRP A 136 -15.16 -10.79 5.73
N VAL A 137 -14.26 -11.26 4.87
CA VAL A 137 -13.81 -10.51 3.70
C VAL A 137 -13.81 -11.41 2.48
N ASN A 138 -14.37 -10.89 1.38
CA ASN A 138 -14.48 -11.59 0.11
C ASN A 138 -13.50 -11.02 -0.91
N TYR A 139 -13.21 -11.82 -1.93
CA TYR A 139 -12.34 -11.40 -3.05
C TYR A 139 -12.88 -10.15 -3.78
N LEU A 140 -14.21 -9.96 -3.82
CA LEU A 140 -14.83 -8.77 -4.38
C LEU A 140 -14.49 -7.51 -3.57
N GLY A 141 -14.61 -7.59 -2.24
CA GLY A 141 -14.25 -6.46 -1.37
C GLY A 141 -12.76 -6.13 -1.45
N ALA A 142 -11.90 -7.14 -1.50
CA ALA A 142 -10.47 -6.96 -1.75
C ALA A 142 -10.19 -6.22 -3.07
N CYS A 143 -10.83 -6.64 -4.16
CA CYS A 143 -10.69 -6.00 -5.48
C CYS A 143 -11.15 -4.54 -5.48
N PHE A 144 -12.36 -4.27 -4.98
CA PHE A 144 -12.89 -2.90 -4.88
C PHE A 144 -12.03 -2.00 -3.98
N GLY A 145 -11.57 -2.52 -2.84
CA GLY A 145 -10.66 -1.79 -1.96
C GLY A 145 -9.35 -1.43 -2.65
N PHE A 146 -8.76 -2.37 -3.39
CA PHE A 146 -7.51 -2.12 -4.13
C PHE A 146 -7.67 -1.04 -5.20
N VAL A 147 -8.74 -1.12 -6.01
CA VAL A 147 -9.05 -0.12 -7.03
C VAL A 147 -9.32 1.25 -6.40
N LEU A 148 -10.09 1.29 -5.31
CA LEU A 148 -10.36 2.55 -4.60
C LEU A 148 -9.08 3.16 -4.03
N ALA A 149 -8.20 2.36 -3.44
CA ALA A 149 -6.92 2.84 -2.91
C ALA A 149 -6.05 3.45 -4.03
N LEU A 150 -5.98 2.79 -5.20
CA LEU A 150 -5.30 3.32 -6.38
C LEU A 150 -5.89 4.67 -6.83
N LEU A 151 -7.23 4.74 -6.94
CA LEU A 151 -7.91 5.95 -7.38
C LEU A 151 -7.70 7.09 -6.39
N LEU A 152 -7.86 6.85 -5.08
CA LEU A 152 -7.60 7.83 -4.03
C LEU A 152 -6.15 8.29 -4.07
N ARG A 153 -5.21 7.39 -4.37
CA ARG A 153 -3.81 7.74 -4.45
C ARG A 153 -3.48 8.65 -5.62
N VAL A 154 -4.02 8.34 -6.80
CA VAL A 154 -3.91 9.19 -8.00
C VAL A 154 -4.61 10.53 -7.78
N LEU A 155 -5.76 10.53 -7.11
CA LEU A 155 -6.56 11.73 -6.85
C LEU A 155 -5.92 12.68 -5.83
N VAL A 156 -5.30 12.12 -4.78
CA VAL A 156 -4.58 12.90 -3.76
C VAL A 156 -3.40 13.64 -4.37
N GLY A 157 -2.80 13.08 -5.43
CA GLY A 157 -1.62 13.65 -6.07
C GLY A 157 -0.35 13.38 -5.26
N GLU A 158 0.79 13.44 -5.93
CA GLU A 158 2.08 13.60 -5.28
C GLU A 158 2.79 14.75 -5.97
N PRO A 159 2.93 15.91 -5.30
CA PRO A 159 3.53 17.10 -5.91
C PRO A 159 4.99 16.86 -6.33
N VAL A 160 5.67 15.92 -5.67
CA VAL A 160 7.07 15.55 -5.99
C VAL A 160 7.17 14.76 -7.31
N ILE A 161 6.08 14.14 -7.77
CA ILE A 161 5.99 13.40 -9.04
C ILE A 161 5.34 14.26 -10.13
N GLY A 162 4.98 15.51 -9.82
CA GLY A 162 4.32 16.44 -10.76
C GLY A 162 2.84 16.17 -10.98
N LEU A 163 2.20 15.35 -10.13
CA LEU A 163 0.76 15.10 -10.20
C LEU A 163 0.01 16.24 -9.49
N PRO A 164 -0.94 16.93 -10.14
CA PRO A 164 -1.68 18.02 -9.52
C PRO A 164 -2.61 17.47 -8.42
N ASP A 165 -2.44 17.97 -7.19
CA ASP A 165 -3.32 17.67 -6.06
C ASP A 165 -4.74 18.17 -6.37
N LEU A 166 -5.69 17.25 -6.59
CA LEU A 166 -7.08 17.61 -6.91
C LEU A 166 -7.92 17.92 -5.65
N MET A 167 -7.44 17.55 -4.46
CA MET A 167 -8.15 17.72 -3.20
C MET A 167 -7.34 18.61 -2.22
N PRO A 168 -7.56 19.94 -2.21
CA PRO A 168 -7.01 20.81 -1.17
C PRO A 168 -7.67 20.48 0.17
N LEU A 169 -6.89 20.03 1.16
CA LEU A 169 -7.42 19.77 2.50
C LEU A 169 -7.38 21.08 3.31
N PRO A 170 -8.39 21.35 4.15
CA PRO A 170 -8.53 22.64 4.83
C PRO A 170 -7.39 22.96 5.82
N TRP A 171 -6.57 21.97 6.22
CA TRP A 171 -5.48 22.09 7.19
C TRP A 171 -4.08 22.18 6.55
N ASP A 172 -4.03 22.45 5.24
CA ASP A 172 -2.76 22.62 4.51
C ASP A 172 -2.15 24.00 4.80
N LYS A 173 -0.92 24.02 5.34
CA LYS A 173 -0.12 25.26 5.47
C LYS A 173 0.74 25.42 4.21
N ILE A 174 0.73 26.62 3.65
CA ILE A 174 1.62 27.02 2.55
C ILE A 174 2.88 27.61 3.19
N GLN A 175 4.06 27.11 2.85
CA GLN A 175 5.33 27.71 3.27
C GLN A 175 5.83 28.70 2.21
N ASP A 176 6.75 29.58 2.60
CA ASP A 176 7.25 30.69 1.77
C ASP A 176 7.95 30.26 0.45
N ASP A 177 8.28 28.97 0.29
CA ASP A 177 8.94 28.40 -0.90
C ASP A 177 7.94 27.85 -1.95
N GLY A 178 6.64 28.10 -1.78
CA GLY A 178 5.57 27.67 -2.69
C GLY A 178 5.18 26.18 -2.59
N THR A 179 5.85 25.41 -1.74
CA THR A 179 5.50 24.01 -1.43
C THR A 179 4.38 23.94 -0.39
N ARG A 180 3.32 23.18 -0.70
CA ARG A 180 2.20 22.91 0.22
C ARG A 180 2.59 21.83 1.22
N TYR A 181 2.42 22.11 2.51
CA TYR A 181 2.70 21.16 3.59
C TYR A 181 1.40 20.59 4.16
N ARG A 182 1.21 19.29 3.97
CA ARG A 182 0.07 18.54 4.51
C ARG A 182 0.41 18.06 5.91
N LEU A 183 -0.25 18.62 6.92
CA LEU A 183 -0.11 18.20 8.34
C LEU A 183 -0.99 16.98 8.65
N PHE A 184 -2.06 16.78 7.87
CA PHE A 184 -2.99 15.68 8.07
C PHE A 184 -2.40 14.35 7.57
N PRO A 185 -2.48 13.25 8.36
CA PRO A 185 -1.95 11.93 7.99
C PRO A 185 -2.85 11.26 6.93
N PHE A 186 -2.75 11.75 5.69
CA PHE A 186 -3.59 11.36 4.57
C PHE A 186 -3.39 9.89 4.15
N ARG A 187 -2.18 9.35 4.24
CA ARG A 187 -1.86 7.95 3.92
C ARG A 187 -2.59 7.03 4.88
N THR A 188 -2.59 7.39 6.17
CA THR A 188 -3.34 6.65 7.18
C THR A 188 -4.84 6.75 6.92
N ALA A 189 -5.35 7.90 6.48
CA ALA A 189 -6.75 8.04 6.08
C ALA A 189 -7.10 7.15 4.87
N ILE A 190 -6.26 7.10 3.84
CA ILE A 190 -6.46 6.21 2.67
C ILE A 190 -6.49 4.75 3.12
N LEU A 191 -5.56 4.33 3.99
CA LEU A 191 -5.53 2.98 4.54
C LEU A 191 -6.85 2.64 5.27
N LEU A 192 -7.34 3.54 6.13
CA LEU A 192 -8.57 3.33 6.88
C LEU A 192 -9.81 3.29 5.97
N ILE A 193 -9.89 4.19 4.98
CA ILE A 193 -10.97 4.21 3.98
C ILE A 193 -10.95 2.91 3.17
N THR A 194 -9.77 2.45 2.77
CA THR A 194 -9.58 1.21 2.02
C THR A 194 -10.04 0.01 2.85
N LEU A 195 -9.62 -0.08 4.11
CA LEU A 195 -10.02 -1.15 5.02
C LEU A 195 -11.53 -1.17 5.26
N GLY A 196 -12.14 0.00 5.47
CA GLY A 196 -13.59 0.15 5.59
C GLY A 196 -14.33 -0.28 4.32
N THR A 197 -13.80 0.07 3.14
CA THR A 197 -14.38 -0.30 1.84
C THR A 197 -14.32 -1.81 1.62
N ILE A 198 -13.18 -2.44 1.91
CA ILE A 198 -13.03 -3.91 1.80
C ILE A 198 -14.09 -4.60 2.66
N PHE A 199 -14.25 -4.17 3.90
CA PHE A 199 -15.22 -4.75 4.82
C PHE A 199 -16.67 -4.52 4.35
N LEU A 200 -17.02 -3.28 3.98
CA LEU A 200 -18.36 -2.90 3.55
C LEU A 200 -18.79 -3.64 2.29
N VAL A 201 -17.95 -3.61 1.24
CA VAL A 201 -18.25 -4.30 -0.03
C VAL A 201 -18.35 -5.81 0.19
N SER A 202 -17.51 -6.39 1.07
CA SER A 202 -17.59 -7.82 1.39
C SER A 202 -18.92 -8.19 2.05
N ARG A 203 -19.40 -7.37 3.00
CA ARG A 203 -20.72 -7.57 3.64
C ARG A 203 -21.87 -7.40 2.67
N LEU A 204 -21.84 -6.35 1.85
CA LEU A 204 -22.87 -6.10 0.85
C LEU A 204 -22.94 -7.25 -0.17
N ALA A 205 -21.79 -7.76 -0.61
CA ALA A 205 -21.73 -8.89 -1.52
C ALA A 205 -22.38 -10.15 -0.91
N GLU A 206 -22.05 -10.51 0.33
CA GLU A 206 -22.69 -11.63 1.04
C GLU A 206 -24.20 -11.47 1.14
N CYS A 207 -24.68 -10.31 1.59
CA CYS A 207 -26.12 -10.06 1.69
C CYS A 207 -26.83 -10.17 0.34
N LEU A 208 -26.20 -9.76 -0.76
CA LEU A 208 -26.75 -9.89 -2.11
C LEU A 208 -26.77 -11.35 -2.58
N PHE A 209 -25.73 -12.12 -2.30
CA PHE A 209 -25.67 -13.54 -2.66
C PHE A 209 -26.70 -14.37 -1.89
N GLU A 210 -26.89 -14.11 -0.60
CA GLU A 210 -27.92 -14.78 0.21
C GLU A 210 -29.33 -14.46 -0.31
N LYS A 211 -29.63 -13.17 -0.56
CA LYS A 211 -30.92 -12.76 -1.13
C LYS A 211 -31.20 -13.41 -2.49
N ARG A 212 -30.19 -13.51 -3.35
CA ARG A 212 -30.32 -14.15 -4.67
C ARG A 212 -30.65 -15.63 -4.55
N LYS A 213 -30.05 -16.35 -3.59
CA LYS A 213 -30.29 -17.77 -3.39
C LYS A 213 -31.72 -18.05 -2.91
N LEU A 214 -32.19 -17.28 -1.93
CA LEU A 214 -33.58 -17.34 -1.43
C LEU A 214 -34.61 -17.05 -2.53
N GLY A 215 -34.37 -16.03 -3.37
CA GLY A 215 -35.28 -15.73 -4.49
C GLY A 215 -35.37 -16.86 -5.53
N SER A 216 -34.26 -17.54 -5.82
CA SER A 216 -34.26 -18.68 -6.75
C SER A 216 -34.93 -19.94 -6.20
N GLU A 217 -34.85 -20.17 -4.88
CA GLU A 217 -35.52 -21.30 -4.23
C GLU A 217 -37.05 -21.09 -4.25
N ASP A 218 -37.52 -19.88 -3.95
CA ASP A 218 -38.96 -19.54 -3.95
C ASP A 218 -39.58 -19.66 -5.35
N GLU A 219 -38.85 -19.27 -6.40
CA GLU A 219 -39.28 -19.41 -7.80
C GLU A 219 -39.31 -20.88 -8.26
N THR A 220 -38.37 -21.69 -7.81
CA THR A 220 -38.34 -23.14 -8.09
C THR A 220 -39.50 -23.86 -7.40
N ASP A 221 -39.79 -23.51 -6.15
CA ASP A 221 -40.88 -24.09 -5.35
C ASP A 221 -42.27 -23.69 -5.89
N ALA A 222 -42.40 -22.47 -6.41
CA ALA A 222 -43.60 -22.00 -7.10
C ALA A 222 -43.84 -22.75 -8.42
N HIS A 223 -42.78 -23.17 -9.13
CA HIS A 223 -42.90 -23.90 -10.38
C HIS A 223 -43.25 -25.39 -10.17
N VAL A 224 -42.80 -25.99 -9.06
CA VAL A 224 -43.12 -27.38 -8.68
C VAL A 224 -44.56 -27.55 -8.17
N ARG A 225 -45.20 -26.48 -7.68
CA ARG A 225 -46.60 -26.51 -7.16
C ARG A 225 -47.70 -26.33 -8.22
N ARG A 226 -47.37 -26.11 -9.50
CA ARG A 226 -48.33 -26.06 -10.62
C ARG A 226 -48.30 -27.36 -11.41
#